data_AF-A0A8B6G4R3-F1
#
_entry.id   AF-A0A8B6G4R3-F1
#
_cell.length_a   1.000
_cell.length_b   1.000
_cell.length_c   1.000
_cell.angle_alpha   90.00
_cell.angle_beta   90.00
_cell.angle_gamma   90.00
#
_symmetry.space_group_name_H-M   'P 1'
#
loop_
_entity.id
_entity.type
_entity.pdbx_description
1 polymer ?
#
loop_
_entity_poly.entity_id
_entity_poly.type
_entity_poly.pdbx_seq_one_letter_code
_entity_poly.pdbx_strand_id
1 'polypeptide(L)'
;MSNSDPRSRCERSGQNPVYGAVSLFSTVLSNALEQQKNNIIQHFESRFANEKSEKATGVDATDFTFKSEQEKETLRRRNKIQKIADKHGWDTVQEYLDSPFADNKDEAVNLRSAITSSNSRRRNSKPNMIVRWKNQQMVMAVQTKMV
;
A
#
# COMPACT_ATOMS: atom_id res chain seq x y z
N MET A 1 -18.81 -103.53 30.77
CA MET A 1 -17.79 -102.50 30.49
C MET A 1 -17.80 -102.30 28.98
N SER A 2 -18.49 -101.27 28.51
CA SER A 2 -18.81 -101.10 27.08
C SER A 2 -18.01 -99.94 26.52
N ASN A 3 -17.19 -100.25 25.52
CA ASN A 3 -16.34 -99.32 24.79
C ASN A 3 -17.16 -98.19 24.18
N SER A 4 -16.82 -96.94 24.50
CA SER A 4 -17.38 -95.76 23.85
C SER A 4 -16.43 -95.31 22.74
N ASP A 5 -16.85 -95.51 21.50
CA ASP A 5 -16.18 -95.07 20.28
C ASP A 5 -15.96 -93.55 20.28
N PRO A 6 -14.76 -93.02 19.93
CA PRO A 6 -14.51 -91.58 19.85
C PRO A 6 -14.97 -90.96 18.52
N ARG A 7 -15.68 -91.71 17.67
CA ARG A 7 -16.18 -91.22 16.38
C ARG A 7 -17.55 -90.58 16.54
N SER A 8 -17.63 -89.50 17.29
CA SER A 8 -18.78 -88.63 17.19
C SER A 8 -18.38 -87.19 17.43
N ARG A 9 -18.85 -86.32 16.54
CA ARG A 9 -18.70 -84.86 16.53
C ARG A 9 -17.52 -84.31 15.74
N CYS A 10 -17.69 -84.33 14.43
CA CYS A 10 -17.22 -83.26 13.54
C CYS A 10 -18.35 -82.89 12.57
N GLU A 11 -19.48 -82.42 13.09
CA GLU A 11 -20.36 -81.56 12.30
C GLU A 11 -19.69 -80.18 12.22
N ARG A 12 -18.77 -80.04 11.26
CA ARG A 12 -18.25 -78.73 10.87
C ARG A 12 -19.39 -77.99 10.20
N SER A 13 -19.85 -76.93 10.85
CA SER A 13 -20.69 -75.91 10.26
C SER A 13 -20.14 -75.52 8.89
N GLY A 14 -20.94 -75.70 7.86
CA GLY A 14 -20.64 -75.33 6.48
C GLY A 14 -20.61 -73.82 6.26
N GLN A 15 -19.75 -73.10 6.99
CA GLN A 15 -19.39 -71.74 6.63
C GLN A 15 -18.36 -71.83 5.51
N ASN A 16 -18.84 -71.62 4.29
CA ASN A 16 -18.03 -71.60 3.09
C ASN A 16 -16.93 -70.51 3.28
N PRO A 17 -15.64 -70.87 3.39
CA PRO A 17 -14.58 -69.94 3.80
C PRO A 17 -14.43 -68.75 2.84
N VAL A 18 -14.86 -68.95 1.59
CA VAL A 18 -14.97 -67.92 0.55
C VAL A 18 -15.92 -66.80 0.97
N TYR A 19 -17.09 -67.12 1.54
CA TYR A 19 -18.05 -66.12 2.01
C TYR A 19 -17.51 -65.30 3.19
N GLY A 20 -16.76 -65.92 4.09
CA GLY A 20 -16.10 -65.22 5.20
C GLY A 20 -15.03 -64.24 4.70
N ALA A 21 -14.17 -64.68 3.78
CA ALA A 21 -13.13 -63.83 3.18
C ALA A 21 -13.72 -62.65 2.37
N VAL A 22 -14.79 -62.89 1.60
CA VAL A 22 -15.49 -61.84 0.82
C VAL A 22 -16.18 -60.84 1.75
N SER A 23 -16.77 -61.29 2.86
CA SER A 23 -17.37 -60.41 3.86
C SER A 23 -16.32 -59.49 4.51
N LEU A 24 -15.18 -60.06 4.91
CA LEU A 24 -14.06 -59.29 5.48
C LEU A 24 -13.50 -58.28 4.48
N PHE A 25 -13.32 -58.67 3.22
CA PHE A 25 -12.87 -57.77 2.17
C PHE A 25 -13.86 -56.61 1.95
N SER A 26 -15.17 -56.89 1.96
CA SER A 26 -16.21 -55.87 1.80
C SER A 26 -16.23 -54.88 2.97
N THR A 27 -15.99 -55.36 4.19
CA THR A 27 -15.90 -54.48 5.38
C THR A 27 -14.65 -53.62 5.33
N VAL A 28 -13.50 -54.19 4.98
CA VAL A 28 -12.25 -53.43 4.84
C VAL A 28 -12.38 -52.36 3.75
N LEU A 29 -12.98 -52.68 2.60
CA LEU A 29 -13.25 -51.71 1.54
C LEU A 29 -14.18 -50.58 2.00
N SER A 30 -15.26 -50.93 2.70
CA SER A 30 -16.22 -49.93 3.21
C SER A 30 -15.54 -48.97 4.19
N ASN A 31 -14.73 -49.51 5.11
CA ASN A 31 -13.98 -48.71 6.08
C ASN A 31 -12.94 -47.82 5.40
N ALA A 32 -12.23 -48.33 4.38
CA ALA A 32 -11.24 -47.55 3.63
C ALA A 32 -11.90 -46.39 2.85
N LEU A 33 -13.05 -46.63 2.24
CA LEU A 33 -13.83 -45.60 1.54
C LEU A 33 -14.34 -44.53 2.51
N GLU A 34 -14.80 -44.94 3.69
CA GLU A 34 -15.28 -44.00 4.71
C GLU A 34 -14.15 -43.15 5.29
N GLN A 35 -12.98 -43.75 5.53
CA GLN A 35 -11.77 -43.01 5.91
C GLN A 35 -11.34 -42.02 4.82
N GLN A 36 -11.36 -42.42 3.55
CA GLN A 36 -11.02 -41.54 2.44
C GLN A 36 -11.98 -40.35 2.36
N LYS A 37 -13.28 -40.60 2.51
CA LYS A 37 -14.31 -39.55 2.53
C LYS A 37 -14.05 -38.54 3.65
N ASN A 38 -13.78 -39.03 4.86
CA ASN A 38 -13.52 -38.17 6.02
C ASN A 38 -12.24 -37.33 5.83
N ASN A 39 -11.18 -37.92 5.28
CA ASN A 39 -9.94 -37.19 4.96
C ASN A 39 -10.18 -36.07 3.93
N ILE A 40 -10.99 -36.34 2.89
CA ILE A 40 -11.34 -35.33 1.89
C ILE A 40 -12.11 -34.18 2.54
N ILE A 41 -13.13 -34.48 3.33
CA ILE A 41 -13.94 -33.47 4.03
C ILE A 41 -13.04 -32.60 4.93
N GLN A 42 -12.18 -33.21 5.76
CA GLN A 42 -11.27 -32.48 6.64
C GLN A 42 -10.27 -31.59 5.88
N HIS A 43 -9.73 -32.09 4.75
CA HIS A 43 -8.83 -31.31 3.91
C HIS A 43 -9.52 -30.05 3.35
N PHE A 44 -10.77 -30.20 2.89
CA PHE A 44 -11.55 -29.07 2.39
C PHE A 44 -11.94 -28.10 3.51
N GLU A 45 -12.41 -28.58 4.66
CA GLU A 45 -12.73 -27.73 5.81
C GLU A 45 -11.51 -26.93 6.28
N SER A 46 -10.33 -27.55 6.32
CA SER A 46 -9.07 -26.88 6.68
C SER A 46 -8.68 -25.81 5.64
N ARG A 47 -8.84 -26.10 4.34
CA ARG A 47 -8.62 -25.13 3.26
C ARG A 47 -9.57 -23.95 3.35
N PHE A 48 -10.87 -24.19 3.57
CA PHE A 48 -11.87 -23.13 3.70
C PHE A 48 -11.70 -22.31 4.98
N ALA A 49 -11.23 -22.91 6.08
CA ALA A 49 -10.90 -22.19 7.31
C ALA A 49 -9.68 -21.27 7.12
N ASN A 50 -8.64 -21.76 6.44
CA ASN A 50 -7.44 -20.97 6.15
C ASN A 50 -7.68 -19.84 5.14
N GLU A 51 -8.53 -20.06 4.12
CA GLU A 51 -8.90 -19.00 3.18
C GLU A 51 -9.74 -17.88 3.83
N LYS A 52 -10.50 -18.20 4.89
CA LYS A 52 -11.22 -17.19 5.69
C LYS A 52 -10.28 -16.39 6.59
N SER A 53 -9.19 -16.99 7.10
CA SER A 53 -8.22 -16.26 7.91
C SER A 53 -7.26 -15.42 7.05
N GLU A 54 -6.96 -15.83 5.81
CA GLU A 54 -6.11 -15.05 4.90
C GLU A 54 -6.83 -13.87 4.23
N LYS A 55 -8.15 -13.94 4.00
CA LYS A 55 -8.94 -12.79 3.50
C LYS A 55 -9.40 -11.83 4.59
N ALA A 56 -9.08 -12.13 5.85
CA ALA A 56 -9.24 -11.24 6.99
C ALA A 56 -7.93 -10.49 7.32
N THR A 57 -7.01 -10.31 6.36
CA THR A 57 -6.08 -9.17 6.44
C THR A 57 -6.92 -7.91 6.25
N GLY A 58 -7.43 -7.42 7.37
CA GLY A 58 -8.20 -6.20 7.45
C GLY A 58 -7.53 -5.12 6.64
N VAL A 59 -8.22 -4.63 5.62
CA VAL A 59 -8.07 -3.22 5.28
C VAL A 59 -8.65 -2.50 6.47
N ASP A 60 -7.79 -2.28 7.46
CA ASP A 60 -8.09 -1.57 8.68
C ASP A 60 -8.74 -0.25 8.25
N ALA A 61 -10.01 -0.03 8.64
CA ALA A 61 -10.74 1.16 8.22
C ALA A 61 -9.96 2.44 8.61
N THR A 62 -9.14 2.35 9.67
CA THR A 62 -8.17 3.34 10.11
C THR A 62 -7.11 3.64 9.04
N ASP A 63 -6.53 2.65 8.37
CA ASP A 63 -5.54 2.83 7.30
C ASP A 63 -6.13 3.52 6.07
N PHE A 64 -7.37 3.18 5.71
CA PHE A 64 -8.07 3.85 4.60
C PHE A 64 -8.40 5.30 4.95
N THR A 65 -8.90 5.57 6.16
CA THR A 65 -9.19 6.93 6.61
C THR A 65 -7.92 7.80 6.72
N PHE A 66 -6.82 7.23 7.21
CA PHE A 66 -5.53 7.92 7.31
C PHE A 66 -4.99 8.29 5.92
N LYS A 67 -5.01 7.36 4.96
CA LYS A 67 -4.60 7.65 3.57
C LYS A 67 -5.49 8.71 2.93
N SER A 68 -6.80 8.66 3.15
CA SER A 68 -7.73 9.68 2.64
C SER A 68 -7.47 11.06 3.23
N GLU A 69 -7.25 11.17 4.54
CA GLU A 69 -6.90 12.45 5.18
C GLU A 69 -5.54 12.97 4.72
N GLN A 70 -4.56 12.09 4.53
CA GLN A 70 -3.27 12.45 3.96
C GLN A 70 -3.42 13.00 2.53
N GLU A 71 -4.22 12.34 1.69
CA GLU A 71 -4.51 12.81 0.32
C GLU A 71 -5.21 14.17 0.32
N LYS A 72 -6.24 14.36 1.16
CA LYS A 72 -6.91 15.66 1.31
C LYS A 72 -5.94 16.76 1.70
N GLU A 73 -5.01 16.47 2.61
CA GLU A 73 -4.02 17.45 3.06
C GLU A 73 -3.02 17.80 1.94
N THR A 74 -2.58 16.82 1.13
CA THR A 74 -1.74 17.10 -0.04
C THR A 74 -2.46 17.96 -1.08
N LEU A 75 -3.76 17.73 -1.30
CA LEU A 75 -4.58 18.55 -2.20
C LEU A 75 -4.76 19.97 -1.67
N ARG A 76 -4.97 20.16 -0.37
CA ARG A 76 -5.02 21.49 0.26
C ARG A 76 -3.72 22.25 0.07
N ARG A 77 -2.56 21.60 0.28
CA ARG A 77 -1.24 22.23 0.05
C ARG A 77 -1.06 22.62 -1.41
N ARG A 78 -1.39 21.75 -2.36
CA ARG A 78 -1.31 22.05 -3.81
C ARG A 78 -2.21 23.23 -4.19
N ASN A 79 -3.46 23.22 -3.77
CA ASN A 79 -4.40 24.32 -4.04
C ASN A 79 -3.94 25.65 -3.45
N LYS A 80 -3.27 25.62 -2.30
CA LYS A 80 -2.67 26.81 -1.69
C LYS A 80 -1.51 27.36 -2.51
N ILE A 81 -0.59 26.50 -2.93
CA ILE A 81 0.53 26.88 -3.81
C ILE A 81 0.01 27.48 -5.10
N GLN A 82 -1.02 26.87 -5.70
CA GLN A 82 -1.66 27.39 -6.91
C GLN A 82 -2.21 28.81 -6.69
N LYS A 83 -2.95 29.06 -5.59
CA LYS A 83 -3.46 30.39 -5.25
C LYS A 83 -2.33 31.43 -5.08
N ILE A 84 -1.20 31.04 -4.51
CA ILE A 84 -0.03 31.91 -4.37
C ILE A 84 0.58 32.20 -5.74
N ALA A 85 0.71 31.19 -6.60
CA ALA A 85 1.19 31.34 -7.97
C ALA A 85 0.28 32.29 -8.78
N ASP A 86 -1.03 32.09 -8.72
CA ASP A 86 -2.01 32.88 -9.46
C ASP A 86 -2.00 34.35 -9.03
N LYS A 87 -1.81 34.62 -7.73
CA LYS A 87 -1.87 35.98 -7.17
C LYS A 87 -0.54 36.73 -7.21
N HIS A 88 0.58 36.04 -7.02
CA HIS A 88 1.90 36.65 -6.81
C HIS A 88 2.99 36.15 -7.78
N GLY A 89 2.68 35.14 -8.60
CA GLY A 89 3.58 34.51 -9.57
C GLY A 89 4.46 33.42 -8.96
N TRP A 90 5.02 32.58 -9.84
CA TRP A 90 5.85 31.43 -9.47
C TRP A 90 7.13 31.78 -8.72
N ASP A 91 7.72 32.96 -8.94
CA ASP A 91 8.89 33.43 -8.17
C ASP A 91 8.61 33.51 -6.67
N THR A 92 7.37 33.87 -6.30
CA THR A 92 6.94 33.96 -4.90
C THR A 92 6.69 32.58 -4.29
N VAL A 93 6.24 31.62 -5.11
CA VAL A 93 6.08 30.22 -4.68
C VAL A 93 7.43 29.61 -4.34
N GLN A 94 8.45 29.87 -5.16
CA GLN A 94 9.80 29.35 -4.92
C GLN A 94 10.34 29.85 -3.58
N GLU A 95 10.32 31.17 -3.34
CA GLU A 95 10.76 31.76 -2.06
C GLU A 95 9.95 31.25 -0.86
N TYR A 96 8.65 30.98 -1.05
CA TYR A 96 7.78 30.46 0.00
C TYR A 96 8.08 28.99 0.37
N LEU A 97 8.43 28.16 -0.62
CA LEU A 97 8.79 26.75 -0.43
C LEU A 97 10.21 26.57 0.11
N ASP A 98 11.13 27.48 -0.21
CA ASP A 98 12.51 27.45 0.27
C ASP A 98 12.65 27.83 1.76
N SER A 99 11.62 28.47 2.34
CA SER A 99 11.59 28.75 3.77
C SER A 99 11.23 27.48 4.55
N PRO A 100 11.99 27.12 5.61
CA PRO A 100 11.68 25.97 6.44
C PRO A 100 10.25 26.08 6.98
N PHE A 101 9.50 24.98 6.89
CA PHE A 101 8.10 24.87 7.29
C PHE A 101 7.89 25.45 8.68
N ALA A 102 7.37 26.67 8.73
CA ALA A 102 7.05 27.33 9.98
C ALA A 102 5.63 26.91 10.39
N ASP A 103 5.42 26.64 11.68
CA ASP A 103 4.12 26.27 12.25
C ASP A 103 3.01 27.23 11.77
N ASN A 104 1.76 26.77 11.78
CA ASN A 104 0.59 27.47 11.20
C ASN A 104 0.46 28.98 11.55
N LYS A 105 1.06 29.45 12.66
CA LYS A 105 1.09 30.87 13.06
C LYS A 105 2.09 31.72 12.26
N ASP A 106 3.20 31.14 11.82
CA ASP A 106 4.30 31.83 11.14
C ASP A 106 4.17 31.77 9.62
N GLU A 107 3.23 30.99 9.10
CA GLU A 107 3.02 30.79 7.68
C GLU A 107 2.58 32.08 6.94
N ALA A 108 1.76 32.92 7.58
CA ALA A 108 1.37 34.22 7.03
C ALA A 108 2.52 35.24 7.04
N VAL A 109 3.48 35.08 7.95
CA VAL A 109 4.71 35.88 7.97
C VAL A 109 5.62 35.41 6.84
N ASN A 110 5.75 34.10 6.65
CA ASN A 110 6.54 33.50 5.59
C ASN A 110 6.03 33.85 4.18
N LEU A 111 4.70 33.86 3.97
CA LEU A 111 4.16 34.33 2.69
C LEU A 111 4.50 35.81 2.44
N ARG A 112 4.46 36.65 3.48
CA ARG A 112 4.79 38.08 3.36
C ARG A 112 6.28 38.31 3.10
N SER A 113 7.17 37.54 3.72
CA SER A 113 8.60 37.59 3.42
C SER A 113 8.86 37.12 1.98
N ALA A 114 8.27 36.00 1.56
CA ALA A 114 8.41 35.48 0.18
C ALA A 114 7.95 36.50 -0.88
N ILE A 115 6.81 37.17 -0.68
CA ILE A 115 6.33 38.25 -1.56
C ILE A 115 7.34 39.40 -1.60
N THR A 116 7.90 39.78 -0.45
CA THR A 116 8.86 40.88 -0.35
C THR A 116 10.18 40.55 -1.06
N SER A 117 10.72 39.35 -0.82
CA SER A 117 11.95 38.85 -1.44
C SER A 117 11.80 38.71 -2.95
N SER A 118 10.71 38.08 -3.42
CA SER A 118 10.39 37.94 -4.84
C SER A 118 10.27 39.30 -5.54
N ASN A 119 9.55 40.26 -4.94
CA ASN A 119 9.43 41.61 -5.49
C ASN A 119 10.76 42.36 -5.49
N SER A 120 11.58 42.21 -4.45
CA SER A 120 12.93 42.78 -4.38
C SER A 120 13.81 42.21 -5.50
N ARG A 121 13.80 40.89 -5.68
CA ARG A 121 14.52 40.22 -6.78
C ARG A 121 14.05 40.71 -8.14
N ARG A 122 12.74 40.84 -8.38
CA ARG A 122 12.19 41.39 -9.63
C ARG A 122 12.62 42.84 -9.89
N ARG A 123 12.70 43.67 -8.86
CA ARG A 123 13.19 45.06 -9.00
C ARG A 123 14.68 45.11 -9.32
N ASN A 124 15.47 44.28 -8.65
CA ASN A 124 16.92 44.25 -8.80
C ASN A 124 17.39 43.49 -10.05
N SER A 125 16.55 42.62 -10.61
CA SER A 125 16.81 41.83 -11.82
C SER A 125 16.60 42.61 -13.12
N LYS A 126 15.99 43.81 -13.09
CA LYS A 126 15.94 44.66 -14.28
C LYS A 126 17.38 44.95 -14.70
N PRO A 127 17.82 44.48 -15.88
CA PRO A 127 19.15 44.77 -16.34
C PRO A 127 19.15 46.28 -16.53
N ASN A 128 20.07 46.93 -15.84
CA ASN A 128 20.20 48.35 -15.82
C ASN A 128 20.79 48.83 -17.17
N MET A 129 20.21 48.39 -18.30
CA MET A 129 20.62 48.68 -19.66
C MET A 129 20.54 50.17 -19.92
N ILE A 130 19.53 50.84 -19.37
CA ILE A 130 19.37 52.29 -19.49
C ILE A 130 20.45 53.03 -18.70
N VAL A 131 20.77 52.61 -17.47
CA VAL A 131 21.86 53.27 -16.71
C VAL A 131 23.23 52.86 -17.21
N ARG A 132 23.45 51.61 -17.64
CA ARG A 132 24.70 51.17 -18.29
C ARG A 132 24.92 51.95 -19.58
N TRP A 133 23.90 52.11 -20.41
CA TRP A 133 23.97 52.89 -21.64
C TRP A 133 24.20 54.39 -21.34
N LYS A 134 23.48 54.98 -20.39
CA LYS A 134 23.72 56.38 -19.96
C LYS A 134 25.12 56.59 -19.40
N ASN A 135 25.63 55.66 -18.59
CA ASN A 135 26.98 55.72 -18.05
C ASN A 135 28.02 55.56 -19.17
N GLN A 136 27.78 54.68 -20.15
CA GLN A 136 28.65 54.52 -21.31
C GLN A 136 28.68 55.79 -22.17
N GLN A 137 27.52 56.43 -22.40
CA GLN A 137 27.44 57.73 -23.09
C GLN A 137 28.20 58.83 -22.35
N MET A 138 28.09 58.88 -21.02
CA MET A 138 28.83 59.84 -20.19
C MET A 138 30.35 59.61 -20.28
N VAL A 139 30.82 58.36 -20.24
CA VAL A 139 32.24 58.02 -20.37
C VAL A 139 32.78 58.42 -21.74
N MET A 140 32.05 58.14 -22.82
CA MET A 140 32.43 58.57 -24.17
C MET A 140 32.49 60.10 -24.28
N ALA A 141 31.48 60.80 -23.75
CA ALA A 141 31.43 62.27 -23.80
C ALA A 141 32.57 62.96 -23.01
N VAL A 142 33.09 62.34 -21.95
CA VAL A 142 34.25 62.84 -21.20
C VAL A 142 35.54 62.66 -21.99
N GLN A 143 35.72 61.51 -22.66
CA GLN A 143 36.89 61.26 -23.51
C GLN A 143 36.94 62.20 -24.71
N THR A 144 35.81 62.51 -25.33
CA THR A 144 35.74 63.47 -26.45
C THR A 144 36.12 64.91 -26.07
N LYS A 145 36.06 65.28 -24.77
CA LYS A 145 36.40 66.63 -24.30
C LYS A 145 37.85 66.79 -23.83
N MET A 146 38.63 65.70 -23.77
CA MET A 146 40.05 65.71 -23.37
C MET A 146 41.03 65.64 -24.55
N VAL A 147 40.52 65.71 -25.78
CA VAL A 147 41.29 65.81 -27.04
C VAL A 147 41.06 67.20 -27.62
#